data_AF-A0A1S8JK98-F1
#
_entry.id   AF-A0A1S8JK98-F1
#
_cell.length_a   1.000
_cell.length_b   1.000
_cell.length_c   1.000
_cell.angle_alpha   90.00
_cell.angle_beta   90.00
_cell.angle_gamma   90.00
#
_symmetry.space_group_name_H-M   'P 1'
#
loop_
_entity.id
_entity.type
_entity.pdbx_description
1 polymer ?
#
loop_
_entity_poly.entity_id
_entity_poly.type
_entity_poly.pdbx_seq_one_letter_code
_entity_poly.pdbx_strand_id
1 'polypeptide(L)'
;YTSSTKERDHLVKIKWGNYEGPAWEAPTSGGHLVYRLYNKGLRDHHYTASWDEVKWLTKNYGWTYEGPAWRSAEKNNKPIYRLFLP
;
A
#
# COMPACT_ATOMS: atom_id res chain seq x y z
N TYR A 1 -3.78 4.06 3.10
CA TYR A 1 -4.33 2.90 3.81
C TYR A 1 -3.28 2.28 4.71
N THR A 2 -3.69 1.67 5.81
CA THR A 2 -2.77 0.97 6.71
C THR A 2 -3.46 -0.19 7.40
N SER A 3 -2.74 -1.29 7.58
CA SER A 3 -3.12 -2.43 8.44
C SER A 3 -2.59 -2.24 9.87
N SER A 4 -1.79 -1.21 10.13
CA SER A 4 -1.21 -0.91 11.43
C SER A 4 -2.16 -0.04 12.25
N THR A 5 -2.68 -0.60 13.35
CA THR A 5 -3.45 0.15 14.34
C THR A 5 -2.64 1.29 14.95
N LYS A 6 -1.33 1.10 15.15
CA LYS A 6 -0.42 2.14 15.66
C LYS A 6 -0.34 3.34 14.72
N GLU A 7 -0.21 3.09 13.42
CA GLU A 7 -0.17 4.16 12.41
C GLU A 7 -1.52 4.88 12.32
N ARG A 8 -2.62 4.13 12.27
CA ARG A 8 -3.99 4.68 12.32
C ARG A 8 -4.15 5.62 13.52
N ASP A 9 -3.83 5.14 14.72
CA ASP A 9 -4.02 5.89 15.97
C ASP A 9 -3.13 7.14 16.00
N HIS A 10 -1.90 7.04 15.47
CA HIS A 10 -1.00 8.18 15.34
C HIS A 10 -1.55 9.24 14.37
N LEU A 11 -2.02 8.83 13.19
CA LEU A 11 -2.56 9.74 12.17
C LEU A 11 -3.83 10.47 12.66
N VAL A 12 -4.70 9.78 13.38
CA VAL A 12 -5.87 10.39 14.06
C VAL A 12 -5.40 11.41 15.09
N LYS A 13 -4.43 11.06 15.93
CA LYS A 13 -3.91 11.94 16.99
C LYS A 13 -3.33 13.24 16.45
N ILE A 14 -2.62 13.19 15.32
CA ILE A 14 -2.03 14.39 14.68
C ILE A 14 -3.01 15.13 13.77
N LYS A 15 -4.29 14.74 13.75
CA LYS A 15 -5.35 15.33 12.92
C LYS A 15 -5.06 15.27 11.42
N TRP A 16 -4.39 14.22 10.96
CA TRP A 16 -4.18 13.99 9.52
C TRP A 16 -5.48 13.57 8.83
N GLY A 17 -6.33 12.80 9.53
CA GLY A 17 -7.64 12.38 9.04
C GLY A 17 -8.52 11.81 10.16
N ASN A 18 -9.80 11.60 9.87
CA ASN A 18 -10.74 10.95 10.78
C ASN A 18 -10.74 9.43 10.55
N TYR A 19 -10.94 8.67 11.62
CA TYR A 19 -11.13 7.23 11.51
C TYR A 19 -12.59 6.92 11.14
N GLU A 20 -12.78 6.31 9.98
CA GLU A 20 -14.11 6.00 9.41
C GLU A 20 -14.54 4.53 9.64
N GLY A 21 -13.67 3.73 10.29
CA GLY A 21 -13.83 2.28 10.37
C GLY A 21 -12.95 1.51 9.37
N PRO A 22 -13.05 0.17 9.32
CA PRO A 22 -12.35 -0.64 8.33
C PRO A 22 -12.85 -0.33 6.91
N ALA A 23 -11.93 -0.06 5.98
CA ALA A 23 -12.28 0.16 4.58
C ALA A 23 -12.58 -1.16 3.84
N TRP A 24 -11.82 -2.23 4.15
CA TRP A 24 -12.05 -3.62 3.73
C TRP A 24 -11.22 -4.56 4.61
N GLU A 25 -11.52 -5.86 4.55
CA GLU A 25 -10.73 -6.91 5.19
C GLU A 25 -9.75 -7.54 4.19
N ALA A 26 -8.47 -7.61 4.58
CA ALA A 26 -7.44 -8.28 3.79
C ALA A 26 -7.17 -9.69 4.33
N PRO A 27 -6.90 -10.69 3.49
CA PRO A 27 -6.56 -12.02 3.95
C PRO A 27 -5.26 -12.03 4.76
N THR A 28 -5.22 -12.83 5.83
CA THR A 28 -4.03 -12.99 6.69
C THR A 28 -3.04 -14.03 6.16
N SER A 29 -3.50 -14.93 5.28
CA SER A 29 -2.71 -15.95 4.58
C SER A 29 -3.09 -16.02 3.10
N GLY A 30 -2.29 -16.70 2.29
CA GLY A 30 -2.51 -16.78 0.84
C GLY A 30 -2.38 -15.44 0.12
N GLY A 31 -2.95 -15.35 -1.10
CA GLY A 31 -2.98 -14.10 -1.87
C GLY A 31 -1.61 -13.56 -2.31
N HIS A 32 -1.61 -12.37 -2.94
CA HIS A 32 -0.38 -11.70 -3.37
C HIS A 32 0.01 -10.61 -2.36
N LEU A 33 1.31 -10.49 -2.06
CA LEU A 33 1.79 -9.43 -1.19
C LEU A 33 1.71 -8.08 -1.90
N VAL A 34 1.12 -7.09 -1.23
CA VAL A 34 1.09 -5.70 -1.69
C VAL A 34 2.12 -4.92 -0.89
N TYR A 35 3.01 -4.24 -1.60
CA TYR A 35 4.05 -3.36 -1.09
C TYR A 35 3.53 -1.92 -1.03
N ARG A 36 3.92 -1.17 0.01
CA ARG A 36 3.67 0.26 0.11
C ARG A 36 4.96 1.05 -0.12
N LEU A 37 4.85 2.09 -0.91
CA LEU A 37 5.89 3.09 -1.08
C LEU A 37 5.34 4.47 -0.75
N TYR A 38 6.20 5.35 -0.26
CA TYR A 38 5.88 6.75 0.00
C TYR A 38 6.76 7.69 -0.83
N ASN A 39 6.17 8.71 -1.44
CA ASN A 39 6.89 9.79 -2.08
C ASN A 39 6.69 11.09 -1.29
N LYS A 40 7.77 11.62 -0.72
CA LYS A 40 7.73 12.84 0.09
C LYS A 40 7.37 14.09 -0.73
N GLY A 41 7.81 14.16 -1.99
CA GLY A 41 7.54 15.30 -2.87
C GLY A 41 6.07 15.36 -3.27
N LEU A 42 5.47 14.21 -3.61
CA LEU A 42 4.05 14.10 -3.96
C LEU A 42 3.14 14.02 -2.74
N ARG A 43 3.70 13.70 -1.56
CA ARG A 43 2.97 13.42 -0.32
C ARG A 43 1.95 12.31 -0.49
N ASP A 44 2.30 11.29 -1.27
CA ASP A 44 1.40 10.22 -1.66
C ASP A 44 2.00 8.83 -1.40
N HIS A 45 1.12 7.85 -1.25
CA HIS A 45 1.45 6.45 -1.11
C HIS A 45 1.09 5.68 -2.37
N HIS A 46 2.02 4.87 -2.85
CA HIS A 46 1.80 3.93 -3.94
C HIS A 46 1.71 2.51 -3.42
N TYR A 47 0.82 1.72 -4.01
CA TYR A 47 0.60 0.31 -3.65
C TYR A 47 0.77 -0.58 -4.87
N THR A 48 1.58 -1.63 -4.73
CA THR A 48 1.91 -2.52 -5.83
C THR A 48 2.15 -3.96 -5.40
N ALA A 49 1.76 -4.91 -6.23
CA ALA A 49 2.18 -6.31 -6.09
C ALA A 49 3.45 -6.65 -6.90
N SER A 50 3.98 -5.70 -7.68
CA SER A 50 5.17 -5.89 -8.51
C SER A 50 6.43 -5.45 -7.77
N TRP A 51 7.30 -6.41 -7.43
CA TRP A 51 8.57 -6.10 -6.80
C TRP A 51 9.54 -5.34 -7.74
N ASP A 52 9.45 -5.57 -9.05
CA ASP A 52 10.29 -4.84 -10.00
C ASP A 52 9.89 -3.36 -10.11
N GLU A 53 8.60 -3.05 -9.99
CA GLU A 53 8.15 -1.66 -9.91
C GLU A 53 8.66 -0.99 -8.62
N VAL A 54 8.68 -1.70 -7.48
CA VAL A 54 9.28 -1.17 -6.24
C VAL A 54 10.73 -0.76 -6.48
N LYS A 55 11.55 -1.64 -7.07
CA LYS A 55 12.95 -1.34 -7.38
C LYS A 55 13.08 -0.15 -8.33
N TRP A 56 12.23 -0.08 -9.36
CA TRP A 56 12.28 0.96 -10.37
C TRP A 56 11.92 2.35 -9.81
N LEU A 57 10.84 2.43 -9.03
CA LEU A 57 10.37 3.67 -8.41
C LEU A 57 11.35 4.16 -7.33
N THR A 58 11.89 3.25 -6.52
CA THR A 58 12.88 3.61 -5.49
C THR A 58 14.20 4.07 -6.09
N LYS A 59 14.65 3.44 -7.17
CA LYS A 59 15.91 3.79 -7.83
C LYS A 59 15.84 5.12 -8.60
N ASN A 60 14.74 5.36 -9.31
CA ASN A 60 14.71 6.41 -10.35
C ASN A 60 13.76 7.58 -10.04
N TYR A 61 12.76 7.41 -9.18
CA TYR A 61 11.63 8.36 -9.06
C TYR A 61 11.41 8.89 -7.63
N GLY A 62 12.38 8.71 -6.73
CA GLY A 62 12.36 9.30 -5.39
C GLY A 62 11.32 8.69 -4.44
N TRP A 63 10.82 7.49 -4.74
CA TRP A 63 9.96 6.75 -3.83
C TRP A 63 10.78 6.05 -2.74
N THR A 64 10.22 5.94 -1.54
CA THR A 64 10.80 5.19 -0.43
C THR A 64 9.97 3.94 -0.20
N TYR A 65 10.61 2.77 -0.20
CA TYR A 65 9.95 1.53 0.17
C TYR A 65 9.70 1.48 1.68
N GLU A 66 8.44 1.33 2.08
CA GLU A 66 8.06 1.28 3.50
C GLU A 66 7.86 -0.13 4.03
N GLY A 67 7.69 -1.11 3.14
CA GLY A 67 7.47 -2.50 3.51
C GLY A 67 6.23 -3.13 2.88
N PRO A 68 5.93 -4.37 3.28
CA PRO A 68 4.66 -5.02 2.99
C PRO A 68 3.50 -4.32 3.71
N ALA A 69 2.40 -4.09 3.00
CA ALA A 69 1.23 -3.39 3.50
C ALA A 69 0.13 -4.36 3.94
N TRP A 70 -0.25 -5.26 3.03
CA TRP A 70 -1.27 -6.30 3.23
C TRP A 70 -1.18 -7.35 2.09
N ARG A 71 -2.02 -8.38 2.14
CA ARG A 71 -2.19 -9.35 1.04
C ARG A 71 -3.45 -9.02 0.25
N SER A 72 -3.39 -9.12 -1.08
CA SER A 72 -4.57 -9.03 -1.94
C SER A 72 -5.22 -10.40 -2.12
N ALA A 73 -6.46 -10.40 -2.60
CA ALA A 73 -7.34 -11.56 -2.61
C ALA A 73 -6.76 -12.79 -3.35
N GLU A 74 -7.22 -13.98 -2.96
CA GLU A 74 -6.79 -15.26 -3.52
C GLU A 74 -7.37 -15.55 -4.92
N LYS A 75 -7.14 -16.76 -5.45
CA LYS A 75 -7.73 -17.23 -6.71
C LYS A 75 -9.27 -17.22 -6.62
N ASN A 76 -9.93 -17.11 -7.78
CA ASN A 76 -11.40 -17.01 -7.98
C ASN A 76 -12.05 -15.65 -7.65
N ASN A 77 -11.24 -14.60 -7.50
CA ASN A 77 -11.71 -13.22 -7.44
C ASN A 77 -11.76 -12.57 -8.83
N LYS A 78 -12.51 -11.48 -8.97
CA LYS A 78 -12.50 -10.68 -10.20
C LYS A 78 -11.15 -9.95 -10.31
N PRO A 79 -10.35 -10.19 -11.37
CA PRO A 79 -9.06 -9.54 -11.49
C PRO A 79 -9.23 -8.03 -11.70
N ILE A 80 -8.42 -7.25 -10.99
CA ILE A 80 -8.28 -5.81 -11.19
C ILE A 80 -6.90 -5.57 -11.80
N TYR A 81 -6.87 -4.99 -12.99
CA TYR A 81 -5.63 -4.72 -13.71
C TYR A 81 -5.20 -3.29 -13.48
N ARG A 82 -3.91 -3.10 -13.24
CA ARG A 82 -3.27 -1.79 -13.17
C ARG A 82 -2.23 -1.72 -14.28
N LEU A 83 -2.21 -0.62 -15.01
CA LEU A 83 -1.20 -0.33 -16.02
C LEU A 83 -0.01 0.37 -15.37
N PHE A 84 1.18 0.05 -15.84
CA PHE A 84 2.43 0.66 -15.41
C PHE A 84 3.16 1.22 -16.63
N LEU A 85 3.63 2.45 -16.52
CA LEU A 85 4.50 3.09 -17.50
C LEU A 85 5.92 3.16 -16.90
N PRO A 86 6.90 2.44 -17.47
CA PRO A 86 8.30 2.50 -17.01
C PRO A 86 8.93 3.88 -17.15
#